data_AF-A0A9X5XJD1-F1
#
_entry.id   AF-A0A9X5XJD1-F1
#
_cell.length_a   1.000
_cell.length_b   1.000
_cell.length_c   1.000
_cell.angle_alpha   90.00
_cell.angle_beta   90.00
_cell.angle_gamma   90.00
#
_symmetry.space_group_name_H-M   'P 1'
#
loop_
_entity.id
_entity.type
_entity.pdbx_description
1 polymer ?
#
loop_
_entity_poly.entity_id
_entity_poly.type
_entity_poly.pdbx_seq_one_letter_code
_entity_poly.pdbx_strand_id
1 'polypeptide(L)' 'TPDRLVLFPALPTAYPSGRLHGIRTRFGAEVDLTWSPQERTAVIRPTRSTRIDLRTSAGARPLSLSAGEDCVLTLGPQ' A
#
# COMPACT_ATOMS: atom_id res chain seq x y z
N THR A 1 -14.07 -1.07 7.84
CA THR A 1 -13.58 -2.28 8.53
C THR A 1 -12.12 -2.07 8.87
N PRO A 2 -11.63 -2.59 10.01
CA PRO A 2 -10.25 -2.39 10.47
C PRO A 2 -9.20 -2.96 9.49
N ASP A 3 -9.57 -3.96 8.68
CA ASP A 3 -8.71 -4.63 7.71
C ASP A 3 -8.87 -4.04 6.29
N ARG A 4 -8.75 -2.71 6.14
CA ARG A 4 -8.75 -2.03 4.83
C ARG A 4 -7.45 -1.24 4.64
N LEU A 5 -6.82 -1.40 3.48
CA LEU A 5 -5.71 -0.58 3.02
C LEU A 5 -6.10 0.14 1.73
N VAL A 6 -6.04 1.47 1.74
CA VAL A 6 -6.24 2.28 0.53
C VAL A 6 -4.91 2.91 0.15
N LEU A 7 -4.40 2.55 -1.03
CA LEU A 7 -3.12 3.06 -1.53
C LEU A 7 -3.34 4.29 -2.41
N PHE A 8 -2.52 5.33 -2.18
CA PHE A 8 -2.54 6.59 -2.93
C PHE A 8 -3.94 7.22 -3.10
N PRO A 9 -4.76 7.36 -2.02
CA PRO A 9 -6.15 7.81 -2.15
C PRO A 9 -6.31 9.26 -2.60
N ALA A 10 -5.29 10.10 -2.38
CA ALA A 10 -5.34 11.54 -2.63
C ALA A 10 -3.94 12.09 -2.90
N LEU A 11 -3.20 11.47 -3.82
CA LEU A 11 -1.85 11.92 -4.17
C LEU A 11 -1.91 13.30 -4.85
N PRO A 12 -1.32 14.36 -4.27
CA PRO A 12 -1.41 15.70 -4.86
C PRO A 12 -0.58 15.83 -6.13
N THR A 13 -1.09 16.56 -7.13
CA THR A 13 -0.36 16.86 -8.38
C THR A 13 0.90 17.69 -8.15
N ALA A 14 0.97 18.44 -7.05
CA ALA A 14 2.15 19.20 -6.65
C ALA A 14 3.36 18.32 -6.26
N TYR A 15 3.14 17.02 -6.00
CA TYR A 15 4.19 16.06 -5.65
C TYR A 15 4.23 14.93 -6.69
N PRO A 16 4.77 15.18 -7.89
CA PRO A 16 4.78 14.20 -8.98
C PRO A 16 5.62 12.96 -8.67
N SER A 17 6.57 13.08 -7.74
CA SER A 17 7.37 11.97 -7.23
C SER A 17 7.66 12.14 -5.74
N GLY A 18 7.91 11.04 -5.06
CA GLY A 18 8.22 11.06 -3.64
C GLY A 18 8.21 9.68 -2.98
N ARG A 19 8.50 9.69 -1.68
CA ARG A 19 8.53 8.50 -0.83
C ARG A 19 7.97 8.81 0.55
N LEU A 20 7.30 7.84 1.14
CA LEU A 20 6.81 7.88 2.51
C LEU A 20 7.05 6.53 3.16
N HIS A 21 7.82 6.51 4.25
CA HIS A 21 8.26 5.28 4.92
C HIS A 21 7.66 5.16 6.32
N GLY A 22 7.53 3.93 6.81
CA GLY A 22 7.16 3.66 8.20
C GLY A 22 5.67 3.89 8.51
N ILE A 23 4.78 3.85 7.52
CA ILE A 23 3.35 4.09 7.74
C ILE A 23 2.76 2.90 8.49
N ARG A 24 2.28 3.13 9.71
CA ARG A 24 1.65 2.07 10.51
C ARG A 24 0.18 1.89 10.18
N THR A 25 -0.23 0.65 9.94
CA THR A 25 -1.64 0.31 9.68
C THR A 25 -2.32 -0.23 10.92
N ARG A 26 -3.66 -0.11 10.97
CA ARG A 26 -4.48 -0.65 12.07
C ARG A 26 -4.48 -2.17 12.12
N PHE A 27 -4.12 -2.84 11.03
CA PHE A 27 -4.11 -4.30 10.93
C PHE A 27 -2.72 -4.90 11.22
N GLY A 28 -1.76 -4.13 11.74
CA GLY A 28 -0.47 -4.66 12.16
C GLY A 28 0.51 -4.87 11.01
N ALA A 29 0.64 -3.86 10.14
CA ALA A 29 1.70 -3.82 9.15
C ALA A 29 2.35 -2.43 9.11
N GLU A 30 3.60 -2.39 8.69
CA GLU A 30 4.26 -1.18 8.22
C GLU A 30 4.13 -1.10 6.70
N VAL A 31 3.99 0.12 6.15
CA VAL A 31 3.91 0.35 4.72
C VAL A 31 4.88 1.45 4.32
N ASP A 32 5.67 1.15 3.29
CA ASP A 32 6.47 2.13 2.56
C ASP A 32 5.85 2.38 1.19
N LEU A 33 5.77 3.63 0.79
CA LEU A 33 5.24 4.07 -0.50
C LEU A 33 6.32 4.80 -1.28
N THR A 34 6.40 4.52 -2.57
CA THR A 34 7.19 5.29 -3.54
C THR A 34 6.32 5.58 -4.74
N TRP A 35 6.42 6.78 -5.30
CA TRP A 35 5.68 7.14 -6.51
C TRP A 35 6.50 8.01 -7.45
N SER A 36 6.19 7.88 -8.73
CA SER A 36 6.63 8.72 -9.84
C SER A 36 5.52 8.79 -10.90
N PRO A 37 5.68 9.58 -11.96
CA PRO A 37 4.76 9.58 -13.10
C PRO A 37 4.69 8.23 -13.84
N GLN A 38 5.70 7.37 -13.70
CA GLN A 38 5.78 6.10 -14.41
C GLN A 38 5.22 4.94 -13.59
N GLU A 39 5.48 4.93 -12.27
CA GLU A 39 5.21 3.78 -11.42
C GLU A 39 4.94 4.20 -9.98
N ARG A 40 4.12 3.41 -9.29
CA ARG A 40 3.89 3.54 -7.85
C ARG A 40 4.07 2.19 -7.18
N THR A 41 4.80 2.16 -6.08
CA THR A 41 5.13 0.93 -5.35
C THR A 41 4.74 1.07 -3.90
N ALA A 42 4.16 0.00 -3.35
CA ALA A 42 3.93 -0.17 -1.92
C ALA A 42 4.65 -1.43 -1.43
N VAL A 43 5.45 -1.30 -0.37
CA VAL A 43 6.04 -2.43 0.35
C VAL A 43 5.31 -2.55 1.67
N ILE A 44 4.68 -3.70 1.91
CA ILE A 44 3.89 -3.96 3.11
C ILE A 44 4.64 -5.00 3.94
N ARG A 45 4.99 -4.65 5.18
CA ARG A 45 5.68 -5.52 6.15
C ARG A 45 4.73 -5.92 7.27
N PRO A 46 3.97 -7.02 7.12
CA PRO A 46 3.03 -7.51 8.12
C PRO A 46 3.74 -8.15 9.32
N THR A 47 3.32 -7.82 10.54
CA THR A 47 3.79 -8.49 11.76
C THR A 47 2.90 -9.67 12.16
N ARG A 48 1.74 -9.82 11.51
CA ARG A 48 0.82 -10.95 11.67
C ARG A 48 0.21 -11.35 10.33
N SER A 49 -0.13 -12.63 10.18
CA SER A 49 -0.86 -13.10 9.01
C SER A 49 -2.30 -12.60 9.05
N THR A 50 -2.77 -11.99 7.96
CA THR A 50 -4.11 -11.38 7.91
C THR A 50 -4.60 -11.24 6.48
N ARG A 51 -5.93 -11.16 6.31
CA ARG A 51 -6.58 -10.88 5.02
C ARG A 51 -7.21 -9.50 5.08
N ILE A 52 -6.84 -8.63 4.14
CA ILE A 52 -7.30 -7.24 4.06
C ILE A 52 -8.08 -6.97 2.77
N ASP A 53 -8.91 -5.93 2.79
CA ASP A 53 -9.50 -5.28 1.61
C ASP A 53 -8.51 -4.24 1.06
N LEU A 54 -7.82 -4.56 -0.03
CA LEU A 54 -6.91 -3.66 -0.73
C LEU A 54 -7.68 -2.83 -1.74
N ARG A 55 -7.51 -1.50 -1.70
CA ARG A 55 -8.09 -0.57 -2.67
C ARG A 55 -7.02 0.27 -3.34
N THR A 56 -7.09 0.32 -4.67
CA THR A 56 -6.23 1.13 -5.53
C THR A 56 -7.10 1.83 -6.58
N SER A 57 -6.50 2.62 -7.47
CA SER A 57 -7.22 3.20 -8.62
C SER A 57 -7.81 2.14 -9.56
N ALA A 58 -7.25 0.92 -9.57
CA ALA A 58 -7.73 -0.19 -10.39
C ALA A 58 -8.90 -0.96 -9.76
N GLY A 59 -9.31 -0.64 -8.53
CA GLY A 59 -10.45 -1.24 -7.86
C GLY A 59 -10.11 -1.84 -6.49
N ALA A 60 -11.01 -2.70 -6.00
CA ALA A 60 -10.91 -3.36 -4.71
C ALA A 60 -10.71 -4.87 -4.88
N ARG A 61 -9.78 -5.45 -4.11
CA ARG A 61 -9.59 -6.89 -4.07
C ARG A 61 -9.12 -7.35 -2.68
N PRO A 62 -9.43 -8.59 -2.28
CA PRO A 62 -8.80 -9.18 -1.11
C PRO A 62 -7.29 -9.37 -1.34
N LEU A 63 -6.51 -9.18 -0.28
CA LEU A 63 -5.09 -9.50 -0.23
C LEU A 63 -4.79 -10.28 1.06
N SER A 64 -4.17 -11.44 0.93
CA SER A 64 -3.62 -12.19 2.05
C SER A 64 -2.18 -11.76 2.30
N LEU A 65 -1.85 -11.47 3.55
CA LEU A 65 -0.53 -11.13 4.03
C LEU A 65 -0.06 -12.22 4.99
N SER A 66 1.21 -12.63 4.88
CA SER A 66 1.84 -13.60 5.78
C SER A 66 2.78 -12.87 6.72
N ALA A 67 2.72 -13.16 8.03
CA ALA A 67 3.63 -12.56 9.01
C ALA A 67 5.10 -12.72 8.59
N GLY A 68 5.87 -11.63 8.61
CA GLY A 68 7.30 -11.65 8.30
C GLY A 68 7.63 -11.74 6.81
N GLU A 69 6.64 -11.82 5.92
CA GLU A 69 6.86 -11.80 4.47
C GLU A 69 6.48 -10.44 3.88
N ASP A 70 7.46 -9.75 3.31
CA ASP A 70 7.22 -8.48 2.62
C ASP A 70 6.35 -8.71 1.38
N CYS A 71 5.23 -7.99 1.30
CA CYS A 71 4.38 -7.96 0.14
C CYS A 71 4.65 -6.69 -0.66
N VAL A 72 5.21 -6.85 -1.87
CA VAL A 72 5.47 -5.74 -2.80
C VAL A 72 4.34 -5.65 -3.81
N LEU A 73 3.77 -4.45 -3.94
CA LEU A 73 2.73 -4.14 -4.91
C LEU A 73 3.23 -3.04 -5.84
N THR A 74 3.34 -3.37 -7.12
CA THR A 74 3.54 -2.41 -8.20
C THR A 74 2.18 -2.03 -8.79
N LEU A 75 1.92 -0.73 -8.85
CA LEU A 75 0.74 -0.14 -9.46
C LEU A 75 1.21 0.62 -10.70
N GLY A 76 0.41 0.53 -11.77
CA GLY A 76 0.60 1.37 -12.95
C GLY A 76 0.51 2.86 -12.61
N PRO A 77 0.78 3.73 -13.59
CA PRO A 77 0.63 5.18 -13.44
C PRO A 77 -0.80 5.53 -12.98
N GLN A 78 -0.94 6.75 -12.43
CA GLN A 78 -2.22 7.24 -11.93
C GLN A 78 -3.24 7.40 -13.06
#